data_AF-A0A096PDY2-F1
#
_entry.id   AF-A0A096PDY2-F1
#
_cell.length_a   1.000
_cell.length_b   1.000
_cell.length_c   1.000
_cell.angle_alpha   90.00
_cell.angle_beta   90.00
_cell.angle_gamma   90.00
#
_symmetry.space_group_name_H-M   'P 1'
#
loop_
_entity.id
_entity.type
_entity.pdbx_description
1 polymer ?
#
loop_
_entity_poly.entity_id
_entity_poly.type
_entity_poly.pdbx_seq_one_letter_code
_entity_poly.pdbx_strand_id
1 'polypeptide(L)'
;MGQQASLVVEVEIHAPVDIVREVWNPAVGTACTNLWVGYNVCVGVIGQKPKPGPTSKPTGVPTPDLIQPGIVKGCKKFHEVKATTTCASIQKYYSITMAQLYKWNPAIGSGCTNLWQKYSVCVSA
;
A
#
# COMPACT_ATOMS: atom_id res chain seq x y z
N MET A 1 23.21 -40.31 3.78
CA MET A 1 22.36 -39.32 4.48
C MET A 1 22.80 -37.95 3.99
N GLY A 2 21.87 -37.08 3.60
CA GLY A 2 22.19 -35.67 3.34
C GLY A 2 21.76 -35.16 1.97
N GLN A 3 20.45 -34.89 1.86
CA GLN A 3 19.66 -34.28 0.79
C GLN A 3 20.37 -33.52 -0.35
N GLN A 4 20.01 -33.92 -1.56
CA GLN A 4 19.96 -33.10 -2.77
C GLN A 4 18.74 -32.16 -2.68
N ALA A 5 18.89 -30.86 -2.93
CA ALA A 5 17.75 -29.96 -3.13
C ALA A 5 18.01 -29.02 -4.31
N SER A 6 17.07 -29.06 -5.23
CA SER A 6 17.06 -28.48 -6.56
C SER A 6 16.57 -27.02 -6.52
N LEU A 7 17.14 -26.20 -7.40
CA LEU A 7 16.54 -25.05 -8.10
C LEU A 7 15.35 -24.33 -7.43
N VAL A 8 15.62 -23.19 -6.78
CA VAL A 8 14.67 -22.06 -6.75
C VAL A 8 15.44 -20.75 -6.79
N VAL A 9 15.17 -19.98 -7.82
CA VAL A 9 15.61 -18.59 -7.98
C VAL A 9 14.88 -17.77 -6.91
N GLU A 10 15.49 -17.58 -5.74
CA GLU A 10 15.01 -16.63 -4.74
C GLU A 10 15.88 -15.37 -4.78
N VAL A 11 15.25 -14.27 -5.16
CA VAL A 11 15.81 -12.92 -5.19
C VAL A 11 16.04 -12.47 -3.74
N GLU A 12 17.19 -12.80 -3.16
CA GLU A 12 17.56 -12.29 -1.83
C GLU A 12 18.02 -10.82 -1.92
N ILE A 13 17.13 -9.94 -1.50
CA ILE A 13 17.27 -8.47 -1.38
C ILE A 13 18.17 -8.06 -0.19
N HIS A 14 19.19 -8.84 0.15
CA HIS A 14 20.00 -8.64 1.36
C HIS A 14 21.14 -7.62 1.15
N ALA A 15 20.83 -6.37 0.85
CA ALA A 15 21.80 -5.29 1.10
C ALA A 15 21.90 -5.07 2.63
N PRO A 16 23.11 -4.95 3.20
CA PRO A 16 23.28 -4.58 4.61
C PRO A 16 22.48 -3.33 4.93
N VAL A 17 21.64 -3.41 5.97
CA VAL A 17 20.72 -2.35 6.41
C VAL A 17 21.44 -1.01 6.59
N ASP A 18 22.73 -1.04 6.96
CA ASP A 18 23.57 0.14 7.14
C ASP A 18 23.85 0.89 5.82
N ILE A 19 24.03 0.18 4.70
CA ILE A 19 24.25 0.79 3.38
C ILE A 19 22.99 1.54 2.91
N VAL A 20 21.81 0.97 3.16
CA VAL A 20 20.52 1.57 2.78
C VAL A 20 20.25 2.83 3.61
N ARG A 21 20.64 2.84 4.88
CA ARG A 21 20.32 3.95 5.79
C ARG A 21 21.26 5.12 5.63
N GLU A 22 22.56 4.88 5.62
CA GLU A 22 23.54 5.97 5.65
C GLU A 22 23.74 6.62 4.29
N VAL A 23 23.63 5.84 3.22
CA VAL A 23 23.93 6.31 1.87
C VAL A 23 22.66 6.58 1.07
N TRP A 24 21.63 5.72 1.19
CA TRP A 24 20.41 5.85 0.38
C TRP A 24 19.31 6.65 1.06
N ASN A 25 19.28 6.67 2.40
CA ASN A 25 18.22 7.33 3.12
C ASN A 25 18.68 8.00 4.43
N PRO A 26 19.70 8.89 4.38
CA PRO A 26 20.35 9.43 5.58
C PRO A 26 19.39 10.13 6.56
N ALA A 27 18.25 10.62 6.08
CA ALA A 27 17.23 11.29 6.89
C ALA A 27 16.48 10.33 7.85
N VAL A 28 16.47 9.02 7.62
CA VAL A 28 15.76 8.05 8.48
C VAL A 28 16.48 7.81 9.82
N GLY A 29 17.75 8.20 9.89
CA GLY A 29 18.61 8.04 11.06
C GLY A 29 19.05 6.59 11.31
N THR A 30 20.15 6.45 12.05
CA THR A 30 20.76 5.16 12.44
C THR A 30 19.93 4.34 13.43
N ALA A 31 18.77 4.87 13.87
CA ALA A 31 17.77 4.15 14.66
C ALA A 31 16.43 3.93 13.91
N CYS A 32 16.29 4.33 12.63
CA CYS A 32 15.03 4.30 11.88
C CYS A 32 13.88 5.08 12.54
N THR A 33 14.18 5.93 13.52
CA THR A 33 13.19 6.69 14.29
C THR A 33 12.51 7.78 13.48
N ASN A 34 13.10 8.14 12.34
CA ASN A 34 12.53 9.11 11.39
C ASN A 34 11.92 8.40 10.17
N LEU A 35 11.46 7.15 10.31
CA LEU A 35 10.71 6.44 9.29
C LEU A 35 9.21 6.64 9.52
N TRP A 36 8.56 7.38 8.62
CA TRP A 36 7.17 7.80 8.78
C TRP A 36 6.22 6.90 7.98
N VAL A 37 5.05 6.60 8.56
CA VAL A 37 4.00 5.83 7.86
C VAL A 37 3.51 6.64 6.65
N GLY A 38 3.49 6.00 5.48
CA GLY A 38 3.06 6.63 4.22
C GLY A 38 4.19 7.26 3.39
N TYR A 39 5.46 7.11 3.79
CA TYR A 39 6.62 7.58 3.03
C TYR A 39 7.33 6.44 2.28
N ASN A 40 7.83 6.76 1.09
CA ASN A 40 8.67 5.85 0.31
C ASN A 40 10.13 6.02 0.73
N VAL A 41 10.85 4.90 0.81
CA VAL A 41 12.29 4.86 1.07
C VAL A 41 13.01 4.33 -0.16
N CYS A 42 14.21 4.85 -0.44
CA CYS A 42 15.03 4.32 -1.52
C CYS A 42 15.56 2.93 -1.11
N VAL A 43 15.29 1.91 -1.92
CA VAL A 43 15.81 0.54 -1.73
C VAL A 43 16.71 0.17 -2.91
N GLY A 44 17.79 -0.55 -2.62
CA GLY A 44 18.85 -0.84 -3.58
C GLY A 44 19.31 -2.29 -3.53
N VAL A 45 19.83 -2.76 -4.67
CA VAL A 45 20.55 -4.04 -4.80
C VAL A 45 22.05 -3.81 -4.61
N ILE A 46 22.73 -4.80 -4.01
CA ILE A 46 24.19 -4.77 -3.79
C ILE A 46 24.90 -4.53 -5.13
N GLY A 47 25.78 -3.52 -5.17
CA GLY A 47 26.60 -3.19 -6.34
C GLY A 47 26.16 -1.95 -7.12
N GLN A 48 25.03 -1.33 -6.79
CA GLN A 48 24.65 -0.03 -7.38
C GLN A 48 25.09 1.14 -6.50
N LYS A 49 25.79 2.12 -7.10
CA LYS A 49 26.10 3.39 -6.45
C LYS A 49 24.87 4.31 -6.55
N PRO A 50 24.22 4.69 -5.43
CA PRO A 50 23.10 5.61 -5.48
C PRO A 50 23.58 7.00 -5.92
N LYS A 51 22.76 7.68 -6.72
CA LYS A 51 22.91 9.12 -6.96
C LYS A 51 22.06 9.84 -5.90
N PRO A 52 22.64 10.67 -5.01
CA PRO A 52 21.87 11.41 -4.03
C PRO A 52 20.85 12.31 -4.74
N GLY A 53 19.56 12.06 -4.50
CA GLY A 53 18.48 12.97 -4.86
C GLY A 53 18.23 13.95 -3.70
N PRO A 54 17.84 15.20 -3.98
CA PRO A 54 17.55 16.16 -2.92
C PRO A 54 16.34 15.70 -2.10
N THR A 55 16.54 15.46 -0.81
CA THR A 55 15.46 15.26 0.16
C THR A 55 14.81 16.63 0.41
N SER A 56 13.62 16.84 -0.14
CA SER A 56 12.87 18.08 0.05
C SER A 56 12.16 18.04 1.41
N LYS A 57 12.25 19.13 2.16
CA LYS A 57 11.49 19.39 3.39
C LYS A 57 9.98 19.35 3.07
N PRO A 58 9.10 18.82 3.96
CA PRO A 58 7.70 18.58 3.61
C PRO A 58 6.96 19.88 3.35
N THR A 59 6.70 20.18 2.08
CA THR A 59 5.38 20.70 1.71
C THR A 59 4.45 19.50 1.77
N GLY A 60 3.42 19.52 2.61
CA GLY A 60 2.46 18.42 2.74
C GLY A 60 1.86 18.06 1.39
N VAL A 61 2.46 17.10 0.70
CA VAL A 61 1.92 16.53 -0.52
C VAL A 61 0.84 15.56 -0.03
N PRO A 62 -0.44 15.74 -0.41
CA PRO A 62 -1.46 14.76 -0.08
C PRO A 62 -1.03 13.41 -0.65
N THR A 63 -0.95 12.41 0.22
CA THR A 63 -0.76 11.01 -0.19
C THR A 63 -1.82 10.69 -1.25
N PRO A 64 -1.46 10.07 -2.39
CA PRO A 64 -2.46 9.64 -3.35
C PRO A 64 -3.51 8.78 -2.65
N ASP A 65 -4.80 9.09 -2.84
CA ASP A 65 -5.88 8.27 -2.31
C ASP A 65 -5.70 6.82 -2.82
N LEU A 66 -5.43 5.89 -1.90
CA LEU A 66 -5.22 4.50 -2.25
C LEU A 66 -6.57 3.91 -2.67
N ILE A 67 -6.71 3.52 -3.95
CA ILE A 67 -7.93 2.91 -4.46
C ILE A 67 -7.81 1.39 -4.35
N GLN A 68 -8.84 0.73 -3.78
CA GLN A 68 -8.84 -0.73 -3.71
C GLN A 68 -8.90 -1.32 -5.14
N PRO A 69 -8.03 -2.28 -5.49
CA PRO A 69 -8.05 -2.90 -6.82
C PRO A 69 -9.42 -3.51 -7.16
N GLY A 70 -9.74 -3.54 -8.46
CA GLY A 70 -10.99 -4.13 -8.94
C GLY A 70 -12.22 -3.24 -8.84
N ILE A 71 -12.05 -1.93 -8.64
CA ILE A 71 -13.13 -0.94 -8.81
C ILE A 71 -13.54 -0.81 -10.29
N VAL A 72 -14.83 -0.58 -10.52
CA VAL A 72 -15.35 -0.26 -11.85
C VAL A 72 -14.80 1.06 -12.40
N LYS A 73 -14.53 1.11 -13.71
CA LYS A 73 -14.00 2.32 -14.40
C LYS A 73 -14.91 3.55 -14.30
N GLY A 74 -16.22 3.35 -14.11
CA GLY A 74 -17.21 4.42 -14.06
C GLY A 74 -17.48 5.00 -12.67
N CYS A 75 -16.58 4.79 -11.69
CA CYS A 75 -16.84 5.25 -10.34
C CYS A 75 -16.93 6.79 -10.26
N LYS A 76 -18.04 7.29 -9.72
CA LYS A 76 -18.33 8.72 -9.54
C LYS A 76 -18.08 9.20 -8.12
N LYS A 77 -18.12 8.29 -7.13
CA LYS A 77 -17.93 8.63 -5.71
C LYS A 77 -17.18 7.54 -4.96
N PHE A 78 -16.19 7.96 -4.17
CA PHE A 78 -15.37 7.09 -3.34
C PHE A 78 -15.69 7.24 -1.85
N HIS A 79 -15.46 6.17 -1.10
CA HIS A 79 -15.51 6.14 0.36
C HIS A 79 -14.23 5.52 0.91
N GLU A 80 -13.52 6.25 1.76
CA GLU A 80 -12.34 5.73 2.48
C GLU A 80 -12.76 4.74 3.56
N VAL A 81 -12.15 3.55 3.53
CA VAL A 81 -12.36 2.50 4.54
C VAL A 81 -11.49 2.78 5.75
N LYS A 82 -12.10 3.22 6.84
CA LYS A 82 -11.45 3.36 8.15
C LYS A 82 -11.45 2.03 8.89
N ALA A 83 -10.71 1.95 10.00
CA ALA A 83 -10.65 0.75 10.83
C ALA A 83 -12.03 0.26 11.34
N THR A 84 -13.00 1.17 11.46
CA THR A 84 -14.37 0.88 11.90
C THR A 84 -15.37 0.73 10.75
N THR A 85 -14.93 0.94 9.50
CA THR A 85 -15.80 0.86 8.33
C THR A 85 -16.13 -0.61 8.02
N THR A 86 -17.42 -0.90 7.86
CA THR A 86 -17.93 -2.21 7.42
C THR A 86 -18.79 -2.03 6.16
N CYS A 87 -19.03 -3.08 5.36
CA CYS A 87 -19.99 -2.95 4.27
C CYS A 87 -21.39 -2.61 4.76
N ALA A 88 -21.80 -3.08 5.95
CA ALA A 88 -23.08 -2.73 6.54
C ALA A 88 -23.17 -1.22 6.83
N SER A 89 -22.11 -0.61 7.37
CA SER A 89 -22.09 0.84 7.63
C SER A 89 -22.09 1.65 6.33
N ILE A 90 -21.36 1.20 5.29
CA ILE A 90 -21.36 1.85 3.96
C ILE A 90 -22.75 1.79 3.34
N GLN A 91 -23.37 0.61 3.31
CA GLN A 91 -24.73 0.40 2.79
C GLN A 91 -25.73 1.33 3.48
N LYS A 92 -25.69 1.41 4.81
CA LYS A 92 -26.57 2.29 5.59
C LYS A 92 -26.30 3.76 5.28
N TYR A 93 -25.04 4.19 5.24
CA TYR A 93 -24.69 5.60 5.06
C TYR A 93 -25.04 6.12 3.66
N TYR A 94 -24.82 5.31 2.61
CA TYR A 94 -25.11 5.71 1.23
C TYR A 94 -26.47 5.22 0.73
N SER A 95 -27.23 4.49 1.55
CA SER A 95 -28.51 3.87 1.17
C SER A 95 -28.40 2.99 -0.09
N ILE A 96 -27.36 2.16 -0.13
CA ILE A 96 -27.09 1.21 -1.22
C ILE A 96 -27.19 -0.23 -0.71
N THR A 97 -27.50 -1.15 -1.61
CA THR A 97 -27.52 -2.59 -1.33
C THR A 97 -26.13 -3.22 -1.42
N MET A 98 -25.94 -4.37 -0.76
CA MET A 98 -24.71 -5.16 -0.90
C MET A 98 -24.44 -5.55 -2.35
N ALA A 99 -25.50 -5.83 -3.13
CA ALA A 99 -25.39 -6.15 -4.54
C ALA A 99 -24.83 -4.97 -5.37
N GLN A 100 -25.27 -3.74 -5.10
CA GLN A 100 -24.73 -2.53 -5.74
C GLN A 100 -23.28 -2.30 -5.33
N LEU A 101 -22.99 -2.38 -4.03
CA LEU A 101 -21.63 -2.20 -3.51
C LEU A 101 -20.66 -3.23 -4.11
N TYR A 102 -21.06 -4.49 -4.19
CA TYR A 102 -20.28 -5.55 -4.83
C TYR A 102 -20.14 -5.34 -6.34
N LYS A 103 -21.21 -4.91 -7.03
CA LYS A 103 -21.17 -4.61 -8.47
C LYS A 103 -20.12 -3.56 -8.81
N TRP A 104 -19.94 -2.55 -7.96
CA TRP A 104 -18.94 -1.51 -8.16
C TRP A 104 -17.54 -1.88 -7.66
N ASN A 105 -17.45 -2.86 -6.76
CA ASN A 105 -16.21 -3.31 -6.13
C ASN A 105 -16.11 -4.84 -6.04
N PRO A 106 -16.04 -5.60 -7.16
CA PRO A 106 -15.96 -7.06 -7.12
C PRO A 106 -14.90 -7.64 -6.18
N ALA A 107 -13.79 -6.93 -5.96
CA ALA A 107 -12.71 -7.39 -5.09
C ALA A 107 -13.09 -7.49 -3.61
N ILE A 108 -14.14 -6.81 -3.13
CA ILE A 108 -14.59 -6.91 -1.73
C ILE A 108 -15.23 -8.26 -1.41
N GLY A 109 -15.61 -9.03 -2.45
CA GLY A 109 -16.34 -10.29 -2.33
C GLY A 109 -17.84 -10.09 -2.05
N SER A 110 -18.68 -11.04 -2.47
CA SER A 110 -20.13 -10.99 -2.26
C SER A 110 -20.53 -10.98 -0.78
N GLY A 111 -19.71 -11.60 0.08
CA GLY A 111 -19.85 -11.60 1.54
C GLY A 111 -19.14 -10.44 2.26
N CYS A 112 -18.57 -9.47 1.53
CA CYS A 112 -17.74 -8.39 2.11
C CYS A 112 -16.60 -8.88 3.02
N THR A 113 -15.84 -9.87 2.57
CA THR A 113 -14.72 -10.43 3.36
C THR A 113 -13.40 -9.70 3.12
N ASN A 114 -13.32 -8.91 2.05
CA ASN A 114 -12.07 -8.32 1.56
C ASN A 114 -12.13 -6.79 1.49
N LEU A 115 -12.71 -6.14 2.50
CA LEU A 115 -12.74 -4.67 2.58
C LEU A 115 -11.43 -4.15 3.18
N TRP A 116 -10.58 -3.49 2.37
CA TRP A 116 -9.23 -3.12 2.79
C TRP A 116 -9.22 -1.77 3.51
N GLN A 117 -8.73 -1.75 4.76
CA GLN A 117 -8.56 -0.52 5.53
C GLN A 117 -7.53 0.40 4.87
N LYS A 118 -7.75 1.72 4.98
CA LYS A 118 -6.95 2.81 4.37
C LYS A 118 -7.03 2.88 2.84
N TYR A 119 -7.88 2.06 2.21
CA TYR A 119 -8.20 2.15 0.79
C TYR A 119 -9.59 2.73 0.59
N SER A 120 -9.84 3.24 -0.62
CA SER A 120 -11.13 3.75 -1.05
C SER A 120 -11.88 2.74 -1.90
N VAL A 121 -13.18 2.65 -1.66
CA VAL A 121 -14.14 1.85 -2.45
C VAL A 121 -15.16 2.75 -3.14
N CYS A 122 -15.71 2.27 -4.24
CA CYS A 122 -16.73 2.95 -5.03
C CYS A 122 -18.11 2.82 -4.39
N VAL A 123 -18.82 3.94 -4.23
CA VAL A 123 -20.16 3.98 -3.63
C VAL A 123 -21.21 4.60 -4.57
N SER A 124 -20.82 4.94 -5.80
CA SER A 124 -21.70 5.39 -6.88
C SER A 124 -20.97 5.30 -8.22
N ALA A 125 -21.64 4.84 -9.27
CA ALA A 125 -21.15 4.77 -10.65
C ALA A 125 -22.20 5.27 -11.65
#